data_AF-A0A9P5P9H7-F1
#
_entry.id   AF-A0A9P5P9H7-F1
#
_cell.length_a   1.000
_cell.length_b   1.000
_cell.length_c   1.000
_cell.angle_alpha   90.00
_cell.angle_beta   90.00
_cell.angle_gamma   90.00
#
_symmetry.space_group_name_H-M   'P 1'
#
loop_
_entity.id
_entity.type
_entity.pdbx_description
1 polymer ?
#
loop_
_entity_poly.entity_id
_entity_poly.type
_entity_poly.pdbx_seq_one_letter_code
_entity_poly.pdbx_strand_id
1 'polypeptide(L)'
;MTPAEQEQIFIMGWYCYINVMFSLVATATSGIATLGILIAIDLLPLKSWKEPKAMQLLCCMVIWLFWIGQTILGYIINFGQIKLGMVEANPAFTSPLGLIIIGDIQTSLSQVMILAGDLVVCWRAWVLLPHDRFWRSVLAILMSCNIALNIAYIILNSLGENANVLAGVLEWISNGFSFLVNMAATSLIGWKAWAHYRTFQHWKI
;
A
#
# COMPACT_ATOMS: atom_id res chain seq x y z
N MET A 1 25.85 36.49 5.45
CA MET A 1 25.31 35.13 5.47
C MET A 1 26.46 34.19 5.82
N THR A 2 26.34 33.47 6.93
CA THR A 2 27.36 32.53 7.39
C THR A 2 27.23 31.19 6.65
N PRO A 3 28.29 30.36 6.59
CA PRO A 3 28.20 29.02 6.00
C PRO A 3 27.08 28.16 6.61
N ALA A 4 26.84 28.28 7.93
CA ALA A 4 25.78 27.57 8.63
C ALA A 4 24.37 28.02 8.17
N GLU A 5 24.15 29.32 7.99
CA GLU A 5 22.89 29.84 7.45
C GLU A 5 22.65 29.35 6.00
N GLN A 6 23.71 29.23 5.21
CA GLN A 6 23.63 28.70 3.84
C GLN A 6 23.27 27.23 3.79
N GLU A 7 23.86 26.42 4.66
CA GLU A 7 23.52 25.01 4.81
C GLU A 7 22.06 24.82 5.24
N GLN A 8 21.59 25.60 6.22
CA GLN A 8 20.21 25.54 6.70
C GLN A 8 19.19 25.90 5.60
N ILE A 9 19.44 26.97 4.83
CA ILE A 9 18.58 27.36 3.70
C ILE A 9 18.56 26.28 2.63
N PHE A 10 19.71 25.67 2.33
CA PHE A 10 19.80 24.58 1.37
C PHE A 10 18.96 23.36 1.82
N ILE A 11 19.13 22.92 3.06
CA ILE A 11 18.37 21.80 3.64
C ILE A 11 16.87 22.08 3.61
N MET A 12 16.45 23.28 4.01
CA MET A 12 15.06 23.70 3.98
C MET A 12 14.48 23.71 2.56
N GLY A 13 15.22 24.25 1.59
CA GLY A 13 14.84 24.23 0.18
C GLY A 13 14.69 22.82 -0.37
N TRP A 14 15.61 21.92 0.00
CA TRP A 14 15.57 20.51 -0.39
C TRP A 14 14.34 19.78 0.15
N TYR A 15 14.04 19.91 1.45
CA TYR A 15 12.83 19.30 2.05
C TYR A 15 11.55 19.86 1.44
N CYS A 16 11.48 21.18 1.22
CA CYS A 16 10.34 21.81 0.56
C CYS A 16 10.12 21.23 -0.85
N TYR A 17 11.18 21.14 -1.65
CA TYR A 17 11.14 20.57 -2.99
C TYR A 17 10.65 19.12 -2.99
N ILE A 18 11.23 18.24 -2.16
CA ILE A 18 10.82 16.83 -2.09
C ILE A 18 9.36 16.70 -1.64
N ASN A 19 8.96 17.42 -0.58
CA ASN A 19 7.61 17.30 -0.04
C ASN A 19 6.55 17.80 -1.03
N VAL A 20 6.84 18.88 -1.77
CA VAL A 20 5.96 19.37 -2.84
C VAL A 20 5.87 18.37 -3.99
N MET A 21 6.99 17.83 -4.46
CA MET A 21 7.00 16.84 -5.54
C MET A 21 6.26 15.56 -5.15
N PHE A 22 6.51 15.04 -3.95
CA PHE A 22 5.80 13.87 -3.43
C PHE A 22 4.31 14.12 -3.31
N SER A 23 3.91 15.31 -2.83
CA SER A 23 2.52 15.73 -2.70
C SER A 23 1.79 15.81 -4.05
N LEU A 24 2.49 16.30 -5.09
CA LEU A 24 1.96 16.38 -6.46
C LEU A 24 1.79 15.00 -7.08
N VAL A 25 2.80 14.13 -6.97
CA VAL A 25 2.71 12.75 -7.47
C VAL A 25 1.61 11.99 -6.74
N ALA A 26 1.55 12.10 -5.41
CA ALA A 26 0.51 11.47 -4.60
C ALA A 26 -0.88 11.93 -5.06
N THR A 27 -1.17 13.24 -5.11
CA THR A 27 -2.48 13.76 -5.57
C THR A 27 -2.84 13.29 -6.97
N ALA A 28 -1.90 13.30 -7.91
CA ALA A 28 -2.15 12.85 -9.29
C ALA A 28 -2.51 11.37 -9.34
N THR A 29 -1.73 10.51 -8.67
CA THR A 29 -2.06 9.08 -8.54
C THR A 29 -3.42 8.89 -7.86
N SER A 30 -3.75 9.75 -6.88
CA SER A 30 -5.04 9.77 -6.18
C SER A 30 -6.24 10.14 -7.02
N GLY A 31 -6.09 11.10 -7.91
CA GLY A 31 -7.09 11.37 -8.93
C GLY A 31 -7.33 10.16 -9.82
N ILE A 32 -6.26 9.55 -10.35
CA ILE A 32 -6.35 8.42 -11.30
C ILE A 32 -7.03 7.22 -10.66
N ALA A 33 -6.61 6.81 -9.46
CA ALA A 33 -7.20 5.65 -8.78
C ALA A 33 -8.67 5.89 -8.41
N THR A 34 -9.01 7.10 -7.94
CA THR A 34 -10.40 7.46 -7.63
C THR A 34 -11.28 7.42 -8.87
N LEU A 35 -10.82 7.99 -9.98
CA LEU A 35 -11.53 7.91 -11.27
C LEU A 35 -11.72 6.45 -11.72
N GLY A 36 -10.68 5.62 -11.61
CA GLY A 36 -10.76 4.20 -11.94
C GLY A 36 -11.83 3.46 -11.12
N ILE A 37 -11.95 3.76 -9.83
CA ILE A 37 -12.97 3.17 -8.96
C ILE A 37 -14.37 3.66 -9.30
N LEU A 38 -14.54 4.96 -9.56
CA LEU A 38 -15.83 5.52 -9.95
C LEU A 38 -16.33 4.89 -11.27
N ILE A 39 -15.43 4.75 -12.26
CA ILE A 39 -15.74 4.04 -13.51
C ILE A 39 -16.08 2.58 -13.22
N ALA A 40 -15.35 1.90 -12.34
CA ALA A 40 -15.64 0.52 -11.98
C ALA A 40 -17.02 0.36 -11.31
N ILE A 41 -17.42 1.31 -10.45
CA ILE A 41 -18.75 1.34 -9.83
C ILE A 41 -19.84 1.48 -10.90
N ASP A 42 -19.66 2.42 -11.82
CA ASP A 42 -20.63 2.71 -12.89
C ASP A 42 -20.80 1.51 -13.85
N LEU A 43 -19.70 0.83 -14.17
CA LEU A 43 -19.69 -0.33 -15.07
C LEU A 43 -20.15 -1.64 -14.41
N LEU A 44 -20.31 -1.70 -13.09
CA LEU A 44 -20.69 -2.92 -12.37
C LEU A 44 -22.21 -2.94 -12.13
N PRO A 45 -23.01 -3.65 -12.96
CA PRO A 45 -24.43 -3.86 -12.67
C PRO A 45 -24.57 -4.79 -11.46
N LEU A 46 -24.71 -4.20 -10.28
CA LEU A 46 -24.95 -4.94 -9.04
C LEU A 46 -26.41 -5.38 -8.99
N LYS A 47 -26.67 -6.60 -9.48
CA LYS A 47 -28.01 -7.20 -9.41
C LYS A 47 -28.31 -7.77 -8.02
N SER A 48 -27.30 -8.24 -7.29
CA SER A 48 -27.45 -8.79 -5.93
C SER A 48 -26.16 -8.70 -5.10
N TRP A 49 -26.30 -8.40 -3.80
CA TRP A 49 -25.19 -8.32 -2.83
C TRP A 49 -24.49 -9.66 -2.55
N LYS A 50 -25.09 -10.78 -2.94
CA LYS A 50 -24.49 -12.12 -2.78
C LYS A 50 -23.51 -12.48 -3.90
N GLU A 51 -23.42 -11.65 -4.93
CA GLU A 51 -22.52 -11.91 -6.05
C GLU A 51 -21.06 -11.62 -5.66
N PRO A 52 -20.09 -12.41 -6.17
CA PRO A 52 -18.66 -12.18 -5.93
C PRO A 52 -18.21 -10.78 -6.37
N LYS A 53 -18.94 -10.16 -7.31
CA LYS A 53 -18.72 -8.78 -7.76
C LYS A 53 -19.01 -7.74 -6.66
N ALA A 54 -20.03 -7.96 -5.84
CA ALA A 54 -20.37 -7.08 -4.73
C ALA A 54 -19.27 -7.12 -3.65
N MET A 55 -18.77 -8.32 -3.32
CA MET A 55 -17.65 -8.49 -2.39
C MET A 55 -16.37 -7.82 -2.93
N GLN A 56 -16.07 -7.99 -4.21
CA GLN A 56 -14.92 -7.33 -4.84
C GLN A 56 -15.03 -5.80 -4.77
N LEU A 57 -16.22 -5.25 -5.05
CA LEU A 57 -16.44 -3.82 -4.96
C LEU A 57 -16.27 -3.30 -3.53
N LEU A 58 -16.82 -4.03 -2.54
CA LEU A 58 -16.63 -3.71 -1.12
C LEU A 58 -15.14 -3.67 -0.76
N CYS A 59 -14.36 -4.67 -1.18
CA CYS A 59 -12.92 -4.67 -0.97
C CYS A 59 -12.22 -3.47 -1.63
N CYS A 60 -12.58 -3.15 -2.88
CA CYS A 60 -12.05 -1.97 -3.57
C CYS A 60 -12.38 -0.67 -2.82
N MET A 61 -13.61 -0.53 -2.32
CA MET A 61 -14.04 0.62 -1.51
C MET A 61 -13.27 0.70 -0.19
N VAL A 62 -13.06 -0.42 0.50
CA VAL A 62 -12.28 -0.47 1.74
C VAL A 62 -10.83 -0.04 1.48
N ILE A 63 -10.18 -0.61 0.46
CA ILE A 63 -8.80 -0.22 0.08
C ILE A 63 -8.74 1.27 -0.25
N TRP A 64 -9.72 1.79 -0.99
CA TRP A 64 -9.78 3.22 -1.33
C TRP A 64 -9.95 4.12 -0.11
N LEU A 65 -10.78 3.75 0.87
CA LEU A 65 -10.93 4.49 2.12
C LEU A 65 -9.62 4.54 2.92
N PHE A 66 -8.94 3.40 3.06
CA PHE A 66 -7.63 3.38 3.71
C PHE A 66 -6.62 4.28 2.99
N TRP A 67 -6.69 4.30 1.66
CA TRP A 67 -5.79 5.12 0.87
C TRP A 67 -6.03 6.62 0.99
N ILE A 68 -7.29 7.04 1.03
CA ILE A 68 -7.65 8.43 1.33
C ILE A 68 -7.12 8.80 2.71
N GLY A 69 -7.31 7.95 3.71
CA GLY A 69 -6.79 8.17 5.06
C GLY A 69 -5.26 8.35 5.06
N GLN A 70 -4.54 7.46 4.36
CA GLN A 70 -3.08 7.52 4.23
C GLN A 70 -2.62 8.80 3.51
N THR A 71 -3.33 9.21 2.45
CA THR A 71 -3.07 10.46 1.71
C THR A 71 -3.26 11.69 2.60
N ILE A 72 -4.37 11.76 3.36
CA ILE A 72 -4.66 12.86 4.28
C ILE A 72 -3.59 12.96 5.36
N LEU A 73 -3.23 11.84 6.00
CA LEU A 73 -2.18 11.82 7.03
C LEU A 73 -0.83 12.25 6.46
N GLY A 74 -0.48 11.80 5.25
CA GLY A 74 0.74 12.23 4.55
C GLY A 74 0.77 13.74 4.32
N TYR A 75 -0.35 14.36 3.95
CA TYR A 75 -0.44 15.82 3.88
C TYR A 75 -0.23 16.48 5.25
N ILE A 76 -0.85 15.96 6.31
CA ILE A 76 -0.69 16.50 7.66
C ILE A 76 0.79 16.46 8.09
N ILE A 77 1.50 15.36 7.83
CA ILE A 77 2.94 15.26 8.12
C ILE A 77 3.74 16.25 7.29
N ASN A 78 3.54 16.29 5.96
CA ASN A 78 4.28 17.17 5.07
C ASN A 78 4.10 18.65 5.45
N PHE A 79 2.86 19.08 5.70
CA PHE A 79 2.57 20.44 6.17
C PHE A 79 3.15 20.70 7.57
N GLY A 80 3.08 19.72 8.47
CA GLY A 80 3.68 19.80 9.80
C GLY A 80 5.19 19.96 9.76
N GLN A 81 5.88 19.18 8.91
CA GLN A 81 7.32 19.25 8.70
C GLN A 81 7.76 20.55 8.03
N ILE A 82 7.03 21.03 7.01
CA ILE A 82 7.31 22.34 6.42
C ILE A 82 7.18 23.42 7.49
N LYS A 83 6.08 23.40 8.27
CA LYS A 83 5.85 24.37 9.34
C LYS A 83 6.93 24.30 10.42
N LEU A 84 7.34 23.11 10.87
CA LEU A 84 8.42 22.95 11.84
C LEU A 84 9.78 23.35 11.27
N GLY A 85 10.11 22.99 10.03
CA GLY A 85 11.35 23.43 9.39
C GLY A 85 11.42 24.95 9.18
N MET A 86 10.27 25.63 9.03
CA MET A 86 10.19 27.09 9.07
C MET A 86 10.31 27.64 10.50
N VAL A 87 9.90 26.87 11.51
CA VAL A 87 9.79 27.31 12.91
C VAL A 87 11.01 26.94 13.76
N GLU A 88 11.82 25.94 13.40
CA GLU A 88 13.08 25.54 14.07
C GLU A 88 14.19 26.61 14.00
N ALA A 89 13.94 27.75 13.34
CA ALA A 89 14.60 29.01 13.69
C ALA A 89 14.30 29.48 15.14
N ASN A 90 13.41 28.79 15.85
CA ASN A 90 12.95 29.06 17.20
C ASN A 90 12.86 27.75 18.02
N PRO A 91 13.72 27.56 19.05
CA PRO A 91 13.84 26.30 19.81
C PRO A 91 12.64 25.98 20.72
N ALA A 92 11.57 26.78 20.71
CA ALA A 92 10.40 26.59 21.57
C ALA A 92 9.31 25.65 21.02
N PHE A 93 9.42 25.15 19.79
CA PHE A 93 8.41 24.30 19.13
C PHE A 93 8.83 22.82 19.00
N THR A 94 9.59 22.33 19.97
CA THR A 94 10.05 20.94 20.10
C THR A 94 9.01 20.04 20.77
N SER A 95 7.84 19.79 20.15
CA SER A 95 7.04 18.62 20.52
C SER A 95 6.91 17.63 19.35
N PRO A 96 7.98 16.84 19.10
CA PRO A 96 8.04 15.83 18.03
C PRO A 96 7.07 14.65 18.25
N LEU A 97 6.52 14.47 19.45
CA LEU A 97 5.69 13.30 19.80
C LEU A 97 4.43 13.17 18.93
N GLY A 98 3.74 14.28 18.63
CA GLY A 98 2.52 14.23 17.81
C GLY A 98 2.79 13.80 16.37
N LEU A 99 3.88 14.30 15.77
CA LEU A 99 4.29 13.92 14.42
C LEU A 99 4.85 12.48 14.37
N ILE A 100 5.56 12.05 15.41
CA ILE A 100 6.02 10.66 15.54
C ILE A 100 4.82 9.71 15.56
N ILE A 101 3.82 9.97 16.42
CA ILE A 101 2.60 9.14 16.50
C ILE A 101 1.87 9.12 15.15
N ILE A 102 1.73 10.26 14.47
CA ILE A 102 1.09 10.33 13.15
C ILE A 102 1.90 9.53 12.11
N GLY A 103 3.23 9.57 12.17
CA GLY A 103 4.13 8.78 11.31
C GLY A 103 3.97 7.27 11.51
N ASP A 104 3.87 6.82 12.76
CA ASP A 104 3.65 5.40 13.09
C ASP A 104 2.29 4.91 12.59
N ILE A 105 1.24 5.74 12.75
CA ILE A 105 -0.10 5.45 12.23
C ILE A 105 -0.06 5.36 10.71
N GLN A 106 0.59 6.31 10.03
CA GLN A 106 0.71 6.31 8.57
C GLN A 106 1.43 5.05 8.07
N THR A 107 2.53 4.67 8.72
CA THR A 107 3.30 3.47 8.37
C THR A 107 2.44 2.21 8.53
N SER A 108 1.74 2.09 9.65
CA SER A 108 0.85 0.96 9.93
C SER A 108 -0.29 0.86 8.90
N LEU A 109 -0.93 1.98 8.57
CA LEU A 109 -1.99 2.03 7.55
C LEU A 109 -1.47 1.60 6.18
N SER A 110 -0.27 2.04 5.80
CA SER A 110 0.35 1.66 4.52
C SER A 110 0.55 0.13 4.41
N GLN A 111 0.97 -0.53 5.48
CA GLN A 111 1.16 -1.98 5.47
C GLN A 111 -0.17 -2.74 5.43
N VAL A 112 -1.18 -2.27 6.17
CA VAL A 112 -2.54 -2.84 6.11
C VAL A 112 -3.12 -2.73 4.70
N MET A 113 -2.87 -1.61 4.03
CA MET A 113 -3.29 -1.40 2.65
C MET A 113 -2.67 -2.38 1.67
N ILE A 114 -1.35 -2.59 1.76
CA ILE A 114 -0.63 -3.56 0.92
C ILE A 114 -1.22 -4.96 1.15
N LEU A 115 -1.35 -5.38 2.41
CA LEU A 115 -1.93 -6.67 2.77
C LEU A 115 -3.37 -6.85 2.29
N ALA A 116 -4.19 -5.80 2.38
CA ALA A 116 -5.57 -5.83 1.88
C ALA A 116 -5.60 -6.04 0.36
N GLY A 117 -4.71 -5.36 -0.38
CA GLY A 117 -4.54 -5.57 -1.81
C GLY A 117 -4.14 -7.02 -2.14
N ASP A 118 -3.12 -7.53 -1.47
CA ASP A 118 -2.61 -8.89 -1.65
C ASP A 118 -3.68 -9.95 -1.38
N LEU A 119 -4.47 -9.73 -0.32
CA LEU A 119 -5.56 -10.62 0.06
C LEU A 119 -6.67 -10.64 -0.99
N VAL A 120 -7.00 -9.50 -1.62
CA VAL A 120 -7.99 -9.45 -2.71
C VAL A 120 -7.51 -10.25 -3.91
N VAL A 121 -6.25 -10.09 -4.32
CA VAL A 121 -5.70 -10.84 -5.47
C VAL A 121 -5.64 -12.33 -5.17
N CYS A 122 -5.17 -12.72 -3.99
CA CYS A 122 -5.14 -14.12 -3.56
C CYS A 122 -6.54 -14.72 -3.44
N TRP A 123 -7.52 -13.98 -2.91
CA TRP A 123 -8.92 -14.40 -2.89
C TRP A 123 -9.45 -14.67 -4.28
N ARG A 124 -9.15 -13.81 -5.27
CA ARG A 124 -9.56 -14.04 -6.67
C ARG A 124 -8.95 -15.32 -7.23
N ALA A 125 -7.67 -15.55 -7.02
CA ALA A 125 -7.01 -16.80 -7.45
C ALA A 125 -7.62 -18.02 -6.76
N TRP A 126 -7.92 -17.90 -5.47
CA TRP A 126 -8.52 -18.96 -4.66
C TRP A 126 -9.92 -19.38 -5.15
N VAL A 127 -10.78 -18.41 -5.47
CA VAL A 127 -12.13 -18.66 -5.99
C VAL A 127 -12.09 -19.31 -7.37
N LEU A 128 -11.09 -18.98 -8.20
CA LEU A 128 -10.91 -19.55 -9.54
C LEU A 128 -10.32 -20.97 -9.54
N LEU A 129 -9.80 -21.43 -8.41
CA LEU A 129 -9.16 -22.74 -8.24
C LEU A 129 -9.97 -23.66 -7.29
N PRO A 130 -11.28 -23.86 -7.45
CA PRO A 130 -12.10 -24.53 -6.44
C PRO A 130 -11.69 -25.99 -6.18
N HIS A 131 -11.15 -26.68 -7.19
CA HIS A 131 -10.81 -28.11 -7.13
C HIS A 131 -9.33 -28.39 -6.84
N ASP A 132 -8.45 -27.40 -7.01
CA ASP A 132 -7.00 -27.58 -6.85
C ASP A 132 -6.57 -27.28 -5.42
N ARG A 133 -6.79 -28.24 -4.51
CA ARG A 133 -6.43 -28.10 -3.08
C ARG A 133 -4.97 -27.73 -2.87
N PHE A 134 -4.07 -28.26 -3.71
CA PHE A 134 -2.64 -27.97 -3.65
C PHE A 134 -2.34 -26.48 -3.84
N TRP A 135 -2.84 -25.86 -4.92
CA TRP A 135 -2.59 -24.44 -5.20
C TRP A 135 -3.25 -23.51 -4.18
N ARG A 136 -4.39 -23.91 -3.62
CA ARG A 136 -5.00 -23.19 -2.49
C ARG A 136 -4.09 -23.24 -1.26
N SER A 137 -3.57 -24.41 -0.89
CA SER A 137 -2.62 -24.52 0.22
C SER A 137 -1.36 -23.67 0.00
N VAL A 138 -0.81 -23.65 -1.21
CA VAL A 138 0.34 -22.80 -1.55
C VAL A 138 0.01 -21.31 -1.38
N LEU A 139 -1.13 -20.84 -1.90
CA LEU A 139 -1.57 -19.45 -1.74
C LEU A 139 -1.83 -19.08 -0.27
N ALA A 140 -2.40 -19.99 0.53
CA ALA A 140 -2.60 -19.76 1.96
C ALA A 140 -1.26 -19.58 2.68
N ILE A 141 -0.30 -20.46 2.44
CA ILE A 141 1.03 -20.39 3.06
C ILE A 141 1.73 -19.09 2.67
N LEU A 142 1.72 -18.75 1.37
CA LEU A 142 2.29 -17.49 0.87
C LEU A 142 1.65 -16.27 1.55
N MET A 143 0.32 -16.22 1.64
CA MET A 143 -0.36 -15.13 2.34
C MET A 143 -0.06 -15.09 3.84
N SER A 144 0.02 -16.23 4.52
CA SER A 144 0.38 -16.28 5.93
C SER A 144 1.80 -15.77 6.18
N CYS A 145 2.77 -16.16 5.34
CA CYS A 145 4.13 -15.63 5.40
C CYS A 145 4.16 -14.12 5.15
N ASN A 146 3.37 -13.64 4.18
CA ASN A 146 3.30 -12.23 3.84
C ASN A 146 2.75 -11.38 5.01
N ILE A 147 1.68 -11.86 5.64
CA ILE A 147 1.11 -11.24 6.85
C ILE A 147 2.14 -11.20 7.97
N ALA A 148 2.85 -12.31 8.21
CA ALA A 148 3.87 -12.38 9.25
C ALA A 148 5.03 -11.38 9.03
N LEU A 149 5.50 -11.24 7.78
CA LEU A 149 6.55 -10.27 7.43
C LEU A 149 6.10 -8.82 7.66
N ASN A 150 4.88 -8.48 7.23
CA ASN A 150 4.32 -7.14 7.43
C ASN A 150 4.12 -6.82 8.93
N ILE A 151 3.64 -7.78 9.73
CA ILE A 151 3.52 -7.59 11.18
C ILE A 151 4.89 -7.42 11.83
N ALA A 152 5.88 -8.25 11.45
CA ALA A 152 7.24 -8.14 11.96
C ALA A 152 7.85 -6.77 11.65
N TYR A 153 7.59 -6.22 10.45
CA TYR A 153 8.01 -4.89 10.07
C TYR A 153 7.37 -3.80 10.96
N ILE A 154 6.05 -3.83 11.15
CA ILE A 154 5.35 -2.85 12.01
C ILE A 154 5.91 -2.86 13.44
N ILE A 155 6.11 -4.06 14.01
CA ILE A 155 6.67 -4.20 15.37
C ILE A 155 8.10 -3.68 15.42
N LEU A 156 8.93 -4.00 14.42
CA LEU A 156 10.32 -3.57 14.42
C LEU A 156 10.45 -2.05 14.23
N ASN A 157 9.57 -1.46 13.41
CA ASN A 157 9.52 -0.01 13.21
C ASN A 157 9.13 0.75 14.48
N SER A 158 8.28 0.17 15.34
CA SER A 158 7.87 0.82 16.60
C SER A 158 8.92 0.76 17.72
N LEU A 159 9.99 -0.02 17.55
CA LEU A 159 11.08 -0.13 18.54
C LEU A 159 12.12 1.01 18.45
N GLY A 160 12.01 1.92 17.47
CA GLY A 160 12.82 3.14 17.38
C GLY A 160 14.24 2.96 16.83
N GLU A 161 15.09 3.98 17.03
CA GLU A 161 16.33 4.22 16.25
C GLU A 161 17.34 3.06 16.21
N ASN A 162 17.38 2.22 17.24
CA ASN A 162 18.29 1.06 17.30
C ASN A 162 17.94 -0.06 16.30
N ALA A 163 16.73 -0.04 15.73
CA ALA A 163 16.26 -1.03 14.76
C ALA A 163 16.29 -0.54 13.30
N ASN A 164 16.69 0.69 13.03
CA ASN A 164 16.48 1.36 11.73
C ASN A 164 17.06 0.59 10.52
N VAL A 165 18.24 -0.01 10.65
CA VAL A 165 18.85 -0.77 9.54
C VAL A 165 18.08 -2.06 9.26
N LEU A 166 17.70 -2.79 10.31
CA LEU A 166 16.94 -4.04 10.17
C LEU A 166 15.51 -3.76 9.69
N ALA A 167 14.88 -2.68 10.17
CA ALA A 167 13.57 -2.23 9.74
C ALA A 167 13.57 -1.89 8.25
N GLY A 168 14.58 -1.15 7.77
CA GLY A 168 14.73 -0.85 6.34
C GLY A 168 14.90 -2.12 5.49
N VAL A 169 15.76 -3.07 5.90
CA VAL A 169 15.90 -4.35 5.18
C VAL A 169 14.58 -5.13 5.16
N LEU A 170 13.87 -5.16 6.29
CA LEU A 170 12.61 -5.88 6.41
C LEU A 170 11.49 -5.22 5.59
N GLU A 171 11.50 -3.90 5.43
CA GLU A 171 10.60 -3.15 4.54
C GLU A 171 10.77 -3.59 3.08
N TRP A 172 12.02 -3.67 2.59
CA TRP A 172 12.29 -4.14 1.24
C TRP A 172 11.87 -5.59 1.05
N ILE A 173 12.10 -6.44 2.06
CA ILE A 173 11.70 -7.85 2.03
C ILE A 173 10.17 -7.96 2.05
N SER A 174 9.45 -7.24 2.91
CA SER A 174 7.99 -7.30 3.00
C SER A 174 7.36 -6.83 1.68
N ASN A 175 7.79 -5.68 1.16
CA ASN A 175 7.30 -5.14 -0.11
C ASN A 175 7.61 -6.07 -1.30
N GLY A 176 8.83 -6.60 -1.35
CA GLY A 176 9.24 -7.57 -2.37
C GLY A 176 8.44 -8.86 -2.30
N PHE A 177 8.16 -9.36 -1.09
CA PHE A 177 7.38 -10.56 -0.88
C PHE A 177 5.91 -10.36 -1.26
N SER A 178 5.29 -9.24 -0.87
CA SER A 178 3.96 -8.83 -1.33
C SER A 178 3.85 -8.82 -2.86
N PHE A 179 4.85 -8.25 -3.54
CA PHE A 179 4.90 -8.27 -5.00
C PHE A 179 4.97 -9.70 -5.56
N LEU A 180 5.82 -10.56 -4.99
CA LEU A 180 5.93 -11.96 -5.39
C LEU A 180 4.61 -12.72 -5.22
N VAL A 181 3.91 -12.51 -4.10
CA VAL A 181 2.61 -13.16 -3.83
C VAL A 181 1.56 -12.74 -4.87
N ASN A 182 1.47 -11.44 -5.18
CA ASN A 182 0.57 -10.95 -6.22
C ASN A 182 0.92 -11.47 -7.61
N MET A 183 2.22 -11.52 -7.94
CA MET A 183 2.69 -12.04 -9.21
C MET A 183 2.36 -13.54 -9.34
N ALA A 184 2.55 -14.32 -8.28
CA ALA A 184 2.20 -15.74 -8.25
C ALA A 184 0.68 -15.94 -8.40
N ALA A 185 -0.13 -15.21 -7.64
CA ALA A 185 -1.59 -15.29 -7.71
C ALA A 185 -2.12 -14.89 -9.10
N THR A 186 -1.62 -13.80 -9.67
CA THR A 186 -1.97 -13.36 -11.03
C THR A 186 -1.54 -14.38 -12.08
N SER A 187 -0.34 -14.94 -11.95
CA SER A 187 0.16 -15.98 -12.86
C SER A 187 -0.70 -17.25 -12.82
N LEU A 188 -1.16 -17.67 -11.64
CA LEU A 188 -2.07 -18.81 -11.49
C LEU A 188 -3.42 -18.54 -12.16
N ILE A 189 -3.97 -17.33 -12.00
CA ILE A 189 -5.19 -16.91 -12.70
C ILE A 189 -5.00 -17.00 -14.21
N GLY A 190 -3.90 -16.44 -14.74
CA GLY A 190 -3.57 -16.46 -16.16
C GLY A 190 -3.39 -17.88 -16.71
N TRP A 191 -2.64 -18.73 -15.99
CA TRP A 191 -2.43 -20.12 -16.36
C TRP A 191 -3.75 -20.91 -16.40
N LYS A 192 -4.62 -20.74 -15.39
CA LYS A 192 -5.92 -21.41 -15.34
C LYS A 192 -6.83 -20.97 -16.49
N ALA A 193 -6.85 -19.66 -16.80
CA ALA A 193 -7.60 -19.12 -17.92
C ALA A 193 -7.10 -19.69 -19.26
N TRP A 194 -5.78 -19.78 -19.45
CA TRP A 194 -5.19 -20.37 -20.64
C TRP A 194 -5.46 -21.87 -20.77
N ALA A 195 -5.36 -22.63 -19.68
CA ALA A 195 -5.70 -24.04 -19.66
C ALA A 195 -7.16 -24.27 -20.06
N HIS A 196 -8.08 -23.47 -19.53
CA HIS A 196 -9.50 -23.53 -19.90
C HIS A 196 -9.71 -23.23 -21.39
N TYR A 197 -9.07 -22.18 -21.91
CA TYR A 197 -9.12 -21.83 -23.33
C TYR A 197 -8.65 -22.97 -24.24
N ARG A 198 -7.53 -23.62 -23.91
CA ARG A 198 -7.03 -24.76 -24.68
C ARG A 198 -7.97 -25.96 -24.67
N THR A 199 -8.56 -26.27 -23.51
CA THR A 199 -9.58 -27.32 -23.44
C THR A 199 -10.74 -26.99 -24.38
N PHE A 200 -11.29 -25.78 -24.32
CA PHE A 200 -12.42 -25.38 -25.20
C PHE A 200 -12.09 -25.39 -26.70
N GLN A 201 -10.86 -25.10 -27.11
CA GLN A 201 -10.45 -25.22 -28.51
C GLN A 201 -10.46 -26.66 -29.02
N HIS A 202 -10.11 -27.64 -28.18
CA HIS A 202 -10.13 -29.05 -28.57
C HIS A 202 -11.53 -29.63 -28.77
N TRP A 203 -12.58 -29.03 -28.20
CA TRP A 203 -13.98 -29.46 -28.38
C TRP A 203 -14.66 -28.88 -29.63
N LYS A 204 -13.98 -28.03 -30.40
CA LYS A 204 -14.50 -27.44 -31.66
C LYS A 204 -14.04 -28.19 -32.93
N ILE A 205 -13.47 -29.38 -32.77
CA ILE A 205 -13.06 -30.30 -33.85
C ILE A 205 -13.98 -31.52 -33.78
#